data_AF-A0A2J0LNV2-F1
#
_entry.id   AF-A0A2J0LNV2-F1
#
_cell.length_a   1.000
_cell.length_b   1.000
_cell.length_c   1.000
_cell.angle_alpha   90.00
_cell.angle_beta   90.00
_cell.angle_gamma   90.00
#
_symmetry.space_group_name_H-M   'P 1'
#
loop_
_entity.id
_entity.type
_entity.pdbx_description
1 polymer ?
#
loop_
_entity_poly.entity_id
_entity_poly.type
_entity_poly.pdbx_seq_one_letter_code
_entity_poly.pdbx_strand_id
1 'polypeptide(L)'
;LKLFQEKYSDFGPTLATEKLFEIDKIKLNDETLRLWLIEKHIPYKKRKKRPHRQWRERKHHFGEMIQIDGSHHDWFEQRAPKCVLMGYVDDATGCVFARFYTYEGTMPFMDSFKRYIERHGIPQSVYLDRYSAYKAKKKQTIEDELNNVIPLSAVQKALGELSVDIIYAFSPQAKGRVERQFNTFQDRLIKEMRLKGIRTISEANMFLGWYLPIYNKRFAKEPAMPDNLHRPVPKTIDLERIFRIKTQRALRNDFTVAHENKLYQIKNNIRVDKVIVEERLNGSIEITHKGISLRFKQILIRPQIIDKRELTFKPRKVYVPPVGHPWKRPMYNGYLQKEKFAQKEKELLLTTT
;
A
#
# COMPACT_ATOMS: atom_id res chain seq x y z
N LEU A 1 -22.06 38.45 -17.71
CA LEU A 1 -22.48 37.20 -18.41
C LEU A 1 -21.41 36.66 -19.35
N LYS A 2 -20.87 37.47 -20.28
CA LYS A 2 -19.75 37.07 -21.15
C LYS A 2 -18.57 36.43 -20.37
N LEU A 3 -18.10 37.13 -19.33
CA LEU A 3 -17.04 36.62 -18.44
C LEU A 3 -17.39 35.28 -17.77
N PHE A 4 -18.66 35.07 -17.40
CA PHE A 4 -19.11 33.79 -16.85
C PHE A 4 -18.99 32.67 -17.89
N GLN A 5 -19.43 32.90 -19.11
CA GLN A 5 -19.37 31.90 -20.18
C GLN A 5 -17.92 31.55 -20.57
N GLU A 6 -17.03 32.55 -20.57
CA GLU A 6 -15.62 32.35 -20.94
C GLU A 6 -14.82 31.63 -19.87
N LYS A 7 -15.03 31.97 -18.59
CA LYS A 7 -14.12 31.57 -17.50
C LYS A 7 -14.76 30.65 -16.45
N TYR A 8 -16.09 30.67 -16.32
CA TYR A 8 -16.83 30.05 -15.23
C TYR A 8 -18.04 29.21 -15.70
N SER A 9 -18.06 28.77 -16.97
CA SER A 9 -19.24 28.15 -17.60
C SER A 9 -19.72 26.86 -16.92
N ASP A 10 -18.81 26.11 -16.29
CA ASP A 10 -19.12 24.89 -15.53
C ASP A 10 -19.31 25.14 -14.02
N PHE A 11 -19.32 26.40 -13.57
CA PHE A 11 -19.53 26.78 -12.17
C PHE A 11 -21.01 26.84 -11.83
N GLY A 12 -21.32 26.57 -10.56
CA GLY A 12 -22.61 26.96 -9.99
C GLY A 12 -22.58 28.47 -9.65
N PRO A 13 -23.74 29.16 -9.60
CA PRO A 13 -23.82 30.60 -9.35
C PRO A 13 -23.08 31.05 -8.09
N THR A 14 -23.15 30.26 -7.01
CA THR A 14 -22.46 30.56 -5.75
C THR A 14 -20.94 30.54 -5.93
N LEU A 15 -20.36 29.48 -6.50
CA LEU A 15 -18.90 29.43 -6.72
C LEU A 15 -18.47 30.50 -7.74
N ALA A 16 -19.27 30.76 -8.77
CA ALA A 16 -18.95 31.77 -9.77
C ALA A 16 -18.90 33.18 -9.18
N THR A 17 -19.88 33.58 -8.37
CA THR A 17 -19.90 34.90 -7.72
C THR A 17 -18.75 35.09 -6.75
N GLU A 18 -18.36 34.05 -6.01
CA GLU A 18 -17.16 34.09 -5.18
C GLU A 18 -15.91 34.37 -6.02
N LYS A 19 -15.73 33.70 -7.16
CA LYS A 19 -14.55 33.93 -8.02
C LYS A 19 -14.58 35.24 -8.77
N LEU A 20 -15.76 35.68 -9.20
CA LEU A 20 -15.96 37.01 -9.74
C LEU A 20 -15.50 38.08 -8.74
N PHE A 21 -15.79 37.90 -7.45
CA PHE A 21 -15.31 38.82 -6.42
C PHE A 21 -13.81 38.65 -6.11
N GLU A 22 -13.34 37.43 -5.90
CA GLU A 22 -11.97 37.15 -5.48
C GLU A 22 -10.93 37.49 -6.57
N ILE A 23 -11.23 37.16 -7.83
CA ILE A 23 -10.31 37.28 -8.96
C ILE A 23 -10.60 38.54 -9.76
N ASP A 24 -11.84 38.73 -10.19
CA ASP A 24 -12.21 39.82 -11.12
C ASP A 24 -12.70 41.08 -10.39
N LYS A 25 -12.75 41.06 -9.05
CA LYS A 25 -13.17 42.16 -8.16
C LYS A 25 -14.60 42.66 -8.38
N ILE A 26 -15.47 41.79 -8.91
CA ILE A 26 -16.89 42.08 -9.15
C ILE A 26 -17.73 41.49 -8.01
N LYS A 27 -18.34 42.34 -7.19
CA LYS A 27 -19.27 41.92 -6.13
C LYS A 27 -20.67 41.74 -6.71
N LEU A 28 -21.19 40.51 -6.65
CA LEU A 28 -22.51 40.14 -7.15
C LEU A 28 -23.16 39.11 -6.23
N ASN A 29 -24.47 39.20 -6.02
CA ASN A 29 -25.24 38.19 -5.30
C ASN A 29 -25.45 36.95 -6.20
N ASP A 30 -25.34 35.75 -5.63
CA ASP A 30 -25.47 34.50 -6.37
C ASP A 30 -26.87 34.29 -6.95
N GLU A 31 -27.90 34.80 -6.28
CA GLU A 31 -29.27 34.78 -6.77
C GLU A 31 -29.46 35.72 -7.98
N THR A 32 -28.83 36.90 -7.97
CA THR A 32 -28.84 37.81 -9.13
C THR A 32 -28.18 37.16 -10.34
N LEU A 33 -27.02 36.54 -10.16
CA LEU A 33 -26.36 35.81 -11.24
C LEU A 33 -27.25 34.66 -11.75
N ARG A 34 -27.88 33.90 -10.85
CA ARG A 34 -28.77 32.80 -11.21
C ARG A 34 -29.94 33.26 -12.08
N LEU A 35 -30.59 34.36 -11.71
CA LEU A 35 -31.72 34.93 -12.47
C LEU A 35 -31.28 35.37 -13.88
N TRP A 36 -30.13 36.04 -14.00
CA TRP A 36 -29.59 36.43 -15.31
C TRP A 36 -29.25 35.23 -16.20
N LEU A 37 -28.69 34.17 -15.61
CA LEU A 37 -28.39 32.93 -16.36
C LEU A 37 -29.67 32.26 -16.87
N ILE A 38 -30.75 32.28 -16.08
CA ILE A 38 -32.05 31.74 -16.49
C ILE A 38 -32.66 32.57 -17.62
N GLU A 39 -32.71 33.90 -17.45
CA GLU A 39 -33.28 34.81 -18.45
C GLU A 39 -32.57 34.66 -19.81
N LYS A 40 -31.24 34.55 -19.80
CA LYS A 40 -30.43 34.39 -21.01
C LYS A 40 -30.22 32.94 -21.45
N HIS A 41 -30.91 31.99 -20.83
CA HIS A 41 -30.85 30.55 -21.16
C HIS A 41 -29.41 29.98 -21.15
N ILE A 42 -28.55 30.51 -20.29
CA ILE A 42 -27.17 30.07 -20.15
C ILE A 42 -27.13 28.85 -19.21
N PRO A 43 -26.64 27.69 -19.66
CA PRO A 43 -26.55 26.52 -18.81
C PRO A 43 -25.53 26.74 -17.69
N TYR A 44 -25.82 26.17 -16.52
CA TYR A 44 -24.91 26.18 -15.37
C TYR A 44 -25.06 24.91 -14.55
N LYS A 45 -24.06 24.60 -13.72
CA LYS A 45 -24.07 23.39 -12.90
C LYS A 45 -25.14 23.46 -11.82
N LYS A 46 -26.13 22.56 -11.88
CA LYS A 46 -27.22 22.43 -10.89
C LYS A 46 -26.95 21.25 -9.97
N ARG A 47 -27.21 21.43 -8.66
CA ARG A 47 -27.15 20.36 -7.68
C ARG A 47 -28.39 19.46 -7.81
N LYS A 48 -28.19 18.16 -8.04
CA LYS A 48 -29.30 17.18 -8.03
C LYS A 48 -29.81 16.99 -6.58
N LYS A 49 -31.13 17.03 -6.39
CA LYS A 49 -31.76 16.59 -5.13
C LYS A 49 -31.50 15.09 -4.95
N ARG A 50 -31.13 14.67 -3.75
CA ARG A 50 -30.89 13.26 -3.40
C ARG A 50 -31.93 12.80 -2.38
N PRO A 51 -32.33 11.52 -2.39
CA PRO A 51 -33.25 10.97 -1.40
C PRO A 51 -32.69 11.13 0.01
N HIS A 52 -33.59 11.32 0.98
CA HIS A 52 -33.25 11.44 2.39
C HIS A 52 -32.55 10.16 2.86
N ARG A 53 -31.32 10.29 3.37
CA ARG A 53 -30.57 9.19 4.01
C ARG A 53 -30.66 9.37 5.52
N GLN A 54 -30.60 8.28 6.27
CA GLN A 54 -30.58 8.32 7.73
C GLN A 54 -29.49 9.27 8.25
N TRP A 55 -29.88 10.07 9.25
CA TRP A 55 -28.99 11.02 9.91
C TRP A 55 -28.17 10.28 10.97
N ARG A 56 -26.83 10.32 10.84
CA ARG A 56 -25.94 9.98 11.96
C ARG A 56 -25.49 11.27 12.63
N GLU A 57 -25.71 11.34 13.93
CA GLU A 57 -25.21 12.41 14.79
C GLU A 57 -23.68 12.55 14.65
N ARG A 58 -23.20 13.79 14.75
CA ARG A 58 -21.77 14.08 14.73
C ARG A 58 -21.16 13.74 16.08
N LYS A 59 -19.87 13.41 16.10
CA LYS A 59 -19.12 13.44 17.35
C LYS A 59 -19.17 14.82 18.00
N HIS A 60 -18.98 14.86 19.32
CA HIS A 60 -19.19 16.08 20.09
C HIS A 60 -17.98 17.00 20.03
N HIS A 61 -16.78 16.43 20.02
CA HIS A 61 -15.52 17.17 20.12
C HIS A 61 -14.68 17.10 18.86
N PHE A 62 -13.89 18.14 18.61
CA PHE A 62 -12.88 18.15 17.57
C PHE A 62 -11.77 17.13 17.91
N GLY A 63 -11.37 16.28 16.97
CA GLY A 63 -10.36 15.23 17.19
C GLY A 63 -10.86 13.93 17.80
N GLU A 64 -12.15 13.83 18.09
CA GLU A 64 -12.76 12.61 18.64
C GLU A 64 -12.75 11.47 17.61
N MET A 65 -13.09 11.76 16.35
CA MET A 65 -13.10 10.77 15.28
C MET A 65 -12.82 11.40 13.92
N ILE A 66 -11.85 10.84 13.21
CA ILE A 66 -11.46 11.30 11.87
C ILE A 66 -11.87 10.27 10.83
N GLN A 67 -12.72 10.67 9.88
CA GLN A 67 -13.07 9.84 8.74
C GLN A 67 -11.99 9.97 7.67
N ILE A 68 -11.40 8.83 7.28
CA ILE A 68 -10.32 8.80 6.30
C ILE A 68 -10.78 8.00 5.07
N ASP A 69 -10.58 8.57 3.89
CA ASP A 69 -10.87 7.90 2.62
C ASP A 69 -9.87 8.32 1.54
N GLY A 70 -9.65 7.42 0.57
CA GLY A 70 -8.92 7.70 -0.65
C GLY A 70 -9.87 7.99 -1.80
N SER A 71 -9.71 9.14 -2.46
CA SER A 71 -10.54 9.51 -3.61
C SER A 71 -9.74 9.50 -4.91
N HIS A 72 -9.97 8.47 -5.72
CA HIS A 72 -9.45 8.32 -7.08
C HIS A 72 -10.28 9.19 -8.02
N HIS A 73 -9.65 10.18 -8.65
CA HIS A 73 -10.32 11.05 -9.61
C HIS A 73 -9.32 11.61 -10.62
N ASP A 74 -9.83 12.08 -11.75
CA ASP A 74 -9.09 13.01 -12.62
C ASP A 74 -9.08 14.41 -11.98
N TRP A 75 -8.29 14.57 -10.92
CA TRP A 75 -8.20 15.81 -10.15
C TRP A 75 -7.62 16.99 -10.93
N PHE A 76 -6.89 16.69 -12.00
CA PHE A 76 -6.22 17.67 -12.85
C PHE A 76 -6.95 17.90 -14.18
N GLU A 77 -8.12 17.29 -14.42
CA GLU A 77 -8.86 17.41 -15.69
C GLU A 77 -7.94 17.22 -16.90
N GLN A 78 -7.21 16.10 -16.94
CA GLN A 78 -6.25 15.77 -18.00
C GLN A 78 -5.00 16.66 -18.08
N ARG A 79 -4.84 17.69 -17.24
CA ARG A 79 -3.60 18.48 -17.16
C ARG A 79 -2.42 17.66 -16.62
N ALA A 80 -2.70 16.55 -15.93
CA ALA A 80 -1.75 15.61 -15.36
C ALA A 80 -2.37 14.19 -15.25
N PRO A 81 -1.58 13.14 -15.00
CA PRO A 81 -2.10 11.79 -14.73
C PRO A 81 -3.09 11.76 -13.56
N LYS A 82 -4.03 10.80 -13.60
CA LYS A 82 -4.95 10.54 -12.48
C LYS A 82 -4.17 10.23 -11.21
N CYS A 83 -4.71 10.66 -10.08
CA CYS A 83 -4.07 10.52 -8.78
C CYS A 83 -5.13 10.29 -7.69
N VAL A 84 -4.65 10.07 -6.46
CA VAL A 84 -5.49 9.83 -5.29
C VAL A 84 -5.38 11.01 -4.34
N LEU A 85 -6.51 11.53 -3.90
CA LEU A 85 -6.59 12.46 -2.78
C LEU A 85 -6.87 11.66 -1.50
N MET A 86 -5.90 11.57 -0.60
CA MET A 86 -6.12 11.07 0.75
C MET A 86 -6.74 12.20 1.57
N GLY A 87 -7.97 12.01 2.03
CA GLY A 87 -8.72 13.02 2.79
C GLY A 87 -9.06 12.55 4.19
N TYR A 88 -9.01 13.50 5.12
CA TYR A 88 -9.23 13.34 6.55
C TYR A 88 -10.29 14.36 6.94
N VAL A 89 -11.44 13.89 7.40
CA VAL A 89 -12.57 14.74 7.75
C VAL A 89 -12.91 14.52 9.20
N ASP A 90 -12.74 15.56 10.01
CA ASP A 90 -13.17 15.55 11.40
C ASP A 90 -14.70 15.45 11.49
N ASP A 91 -15.21 14.52 12.29
CA ASP A 91 -16.63 14.23 12.31
C ASP A 91 -17.47 15.32 13.00
N ALA A 92 -16.93 15.96 14.03
CA ALA A 92 -17.60 17.00 14.80
C ALA A 92 -17.73 18.30 13.99
N THR A 93 -16.62 18.75 13.41
CA THR A 93 -16.50 20.06 12.76
C THR A 93 -16.67 19.98 11.25
N GLY A 94 -16.31 18.86 10.62
CA GLY A 94 -16.15 18.78 9.16
C GLY A 94 -14.87 19.45 8.65
N CYS A 95 -13.94 19.82 9.53
CA CYS A 95 -12.62 20.32 9.18
C CYS A 95 -11.88 19.25 8.36
N VAL A 96 -11.25 19.68 7.27
CA VAL A 96 -10.59 18.79 6.30
C VAL A 96 -9.09 18.98 6.32
N PHE A 97 -8.38 17.88 6.37
CA PHE A 97 -7.00 17.77 5.93
C PHE A 97 -6.93 16.84 4.74
N ALA A 98 -6.08 17.13 3.76
CA ALA A 98 -5.96 16.28 2.58
C ALA A 98 -4.58 16.39 1.93
N ARG A 99 -4.20 15.36 1.18
CA ARG A 99 -2.93 15.33 0.43
C ARG A 99 -3.01 14.39 -0.78
N PHE A 100 -2.41 14.82 -1.89
CA PHE A 100 -2.36 14.08 -3.15
C PHE A 100 -1.18 13.11 -3.21
N TYR A 101 -1.45 11.93 -3.77
CA TYR A 101 -0.49 10.85 -4.01
C TYR A 101 -0.72 10.20 -5.37
N THR A 102 0.31 9.55 -5.92
CA THR A 102 0.23 8.82 -7.19
C THR A 102 -0.58 7.53 -7.11
N TYR A 103 -0.73 6.96 -5.91
CA TYR A 103 -1.48 5.73 -5.67
C TYR A 103 -2.05 5.72 -4.25
N GLU A 104 -2.98 4.80 -3.99
CA GLU A 104 -3.49 4.50 -2.65
C GLU A 104 -2.78 3.27 -2.07
N GLY A 105 -2.31 3.35 -0.83
CA GLY A 105 -1.64 2.23 -0.17
C GLY A 105 -1.01 2.61 1.17
N THR A 106 -0.39 1.63 1.81
CA THR A 106 0.19 1.79 3.17
C THR A 106 1.10 3.00 3.30
N MET A 107 2.05 3.19 2.37
CA MET A 107 2.99 4.31 2.42
C MET A 107 2.31 5.68 2.27
N PRO A 108 1.45 5.92 1.23
CA PRO A 108 0.63 7.11 1.16
C PRO A 108 -0.14 7.41 2.45
N PHE A 109 -0.82 6.41 3.01
CA PHE A 109 -1.58 6.57 4.25
C PHE A 109 -0.70 6.97 5.43
N MET A 110 0.44 6.30 5.61
CA MET A 110 1.36 6.58 6.72
C MET A 110 1.99 7.98 6.59
N ASP A 111 2.43 8.39 5.40
CA ASP A 111 2.93 9.75 5.16
C ASP A 111 1.84 10.80 5.39
N SER A 112 0.62 10.59 4.86
CA SER A 112 -0.46 11.55 5.05
C SER A 112 -0.91 11.64 6.50
N PHE A 113 -0.98 10.51 7.21
CA PHE A 113 -1.38 10.49 8.61
C PHE A 113 -0.30 11.07 9.54
N LYS A 114 0.99 10.84 9.26
CA LYS A 114 2.08 11.53 9.95
C LYS A 114 1.91 13.05 9.86
N ARG A 115 1.69 13.56 8.65
CA ARG A 115 1.50 15.00 8.40
C ARG A 115 0.23 15.57 9.02
N TYR A 116 -0.82 14.76 9.07
CA TYR A 116 -2.04 15.10 9.79
C TYR A 116 -1.75 15.30 11.28
N ILE A 117 -1.05 14.34 11.90
CA ILE A 117 -0.65 14.40 13.31
C ILE A 117 0.26 15.58 13.59
N GLU A 118 1.24 15.85 12.73
CA GLU A 118 2.13 17.01 12.86
C GLU A 118 1.36 18.34 12.88
N ARG A 119 0.20 18.40 12.20
CA ARG A 119 -0.62 19.61 12.11
C ARG A 119 -1.67 19.74 13.21
N HIS A 120 -2.29 18.63 13.60
CA HIS A 120 -3.47 18.64 14.48
C HIS A 120 -3.26 17.93 15.81
N GLY A 121 -2.28 17.02 15.89
CA GLY A 121 -2.11 16.07 16.98
C GLY A 121 -2.70 14.69 16.66
N ILE A 122 -2.57 13.77 17.60
CA ILE A 122 -3.04 12.38 17.49
C ILE A 122 -4.54 12.35 17.82
N PRO A 123 -5.42 11.95 16.89
CA PRO A 123 -6.85 11.86 17.18
C PRO A 123 -7.15 10.69 18.13
N GLN A 124 -8.33 10.68 18.75
CA GLN A 124 -8.75 9.53 19.57
C GLN A 124 -9.04 8.30 18.71
N SER A 125 -9.81 8.49 17.63
CA SER A 125 -10.21 7.39 16.76
C SER A 125 -10.16 7.76 15.28
N VAL A 126 -10.02 6.75 14.43
CA VAL A 126 -10.13 6.87 12.97
C VAL A 126 -11.20 5.94 12.46
N TYR A 127 -11.95 6.44 11.47
CA TYR A 127 -13.00 5.71 10.80
C TYR A 127 -12.55 5.32 9.39
N LEU A 128 -12.36 4.02 9.15
CA LEU A 128 -11.78 3.45 7.92
C LEU A 128 -12.73 2.47 7.23
N ASP A 129 -12.54 2.29 5.92
CA ASP A 129 -13.20 1.18 5.22
C ASP A 129 -12.73 -0.18 5.72
N ARG A 130 -13.67 -1.10 5.93
CA ARG A 130 -13.34 -2.50 6.21
C ARG A 130 -12.60 -3.14 5.03
N TYR A 131 -12.85 -2.73 3.79
CA TYR A 131 -12.14 -3.24 2.61
C TYR A 131 -10.94 -2.39 2.21
N SER A 132 -10.47 -1.51 3.09
CA SER A 132 -9.35 -0.63 2.78
C SER A 132 -8.10 -1.43 2.37
N ALA A 133 -7.31 -0.84 1.46
CA ALA A 133 -6.03 -1.36 0.98
C ALA A 133 -4.98 -1.58 2.10
N TYR A 134 -5.32 -1.19 3.34
CA TYR A 134 -4.47 -1.20 4.52
C TYR A 134 -4.67 -2.44 5.40
N LYS A 135 -5.33 -3.50 4.91
CA LYS A 135 -5.42 -4.79 5.62
C LYS A 135 -4.13 -5.59 5.54
N ALA A 136 -3.93 -6.49 6.51
CA ALA A 136 -2.80 -7.40 6.49
C ALA A 136 -2.89 -8.32 5.27
N LYS A 137 -1.79 -8.39 4.50
CA LYS A 137 -1.66 -9.33 3.36
C LYS A 137 -1.42 -10.77 3.80
N LYS A 138 -1.02 -11.00 5.06
CA LYS A 138 -0.69 -12.33 5.60
C LYS A 138 -1.99 -13.06 5.96
N LYS A 139 -2.23 -14.24 5.37
CA LYS A 139 -3.26 -15.17 5.85
C LYS A 139 -2.92 -15.60 7.28
N GLN A 140 -3.92 -15.72 8.14
CA GLN A 140 -3.74 -16.33 9.46
C GLN A 140 -3.09 -17.70 9.30
N THR A 141 -2.05 -17.95 10.08
CA THR A 141 -1.48 -19.30 10.20
C THR A 141 -2.30 -20.09 11.22
N ILE A 142 -2.22 -21.42 11.17
CA ILE A 142 -2.94 -22.30 12.11
C ILE A 142 -2.53 -21.98 13.56
N GLU A 143 -1.26 -21.63 13.79
CA GLU A 143 -0.76 -21.15 15.08
C GLU A 143 -1.34 -19.80 15.50
N ASP A 144 -1.57 -18.89 14.55
CA ASP A 144 -2.22 -17.60 14.82
C ASP A 144 -3.70 -17.83 15.23
N GLU A 145 -4.40 -18.78 14.60
CA GLU A 145 -5.78 -19.15 14.96
C GLU A 145 -5.86 -19.80 16.35
N LEU A 146 -4.98 -20.75 16.64
CA LEU A 146 -4.90 -21.42 17.95
C LEU A 146 -4.62 -20.45 19.11
N ASN A 147 -3.86 -19.37 18.85
CA ASN A 147 -3.52 -18.35 19.85
C ASN A 147 -4.42 -17.10 19.79
N ASN A 148 -5.49 -17.10 19.00
CA ASN A 148 -6.36 -15.94 18.76
C ASN A 148 -5.61 -14.66 18.30
N VAL A 149 -4.49 -14.82 17.58
CA VAL A 149 -3.70 -13.71 17.06
C VAL A 149 -4.23 -13.29 15.70
N ILE A 150 -4.70 -12.04 15.60
CA ILE A 150 -5.12 -11.46 14.32
C ILE A 150 -3.91 -10.76 13.69
N PRO A 151 -3.47 -11.13 12.47
CA PRO A 151 -2.36 -10.47 11.81
C PRO A 151 -2.75 -9.02 11.50
N LEU A 152 -2.06 -8.08 12.14
CA LEU A 152 -2.25 -6.66 11.91
C LEU A 152 -1.38 -6.18 10.74
N SER A 153 -1.94 -5.28 9.93
CA SER A 153 -1.19 -4.57 8.90
C SER A 153 -0.20 -3.59 9.52
N ALA A 154 0.74 -3.08 8.73
CA ALA A 154 1.66 -2.04 9.19
C ALA A 154 0.90 -0.79 9.64
N VAL A 155 -0.22 -0.44 8.98
CA VAL A 155 -1.08 0.69 9.39
C VAL A 155 -1.73 0.42 10.74
N GLN A 156 -2.34 -0.75 10.92
CA GLN A 156 -3.00 -1.10 12.19
C GLN A 156 -2.01 -1.12 13.35
N LYS A 157 -0.78 -1.63 13.12
CA LYS A 157 0.30 -1.59 14.12
C LYS A 157 0.69 -0.16 14.48
N ALA A 158 0.91 0.70 13.49
CA ALA A 158 1.26 2.10 13.72
C ALA A 158 0.17 2.86 14.50
N LEU A 159 -1.11 2.64 14.16
CA LEU A 159 -2.24 3.23 14.88
C LEU A 159 -2.34 2.71 16.32
N GLY A 160 -2.10 1.42 16.55
CA GLY A 160 -2.04 0.83 17.88
C GLY A 160 -0.90 1.39 18.73
N GLU A 161 0.29 1.55 18.15
CA GLU A 161 1.45 2.19 18.83
C GLU A 161 1.16 3.65 19.22
N LEU A 162 0.30 4.34 18.47
CA LEU A 162 -0.17 5.69 18.79
C LEU A 162 -1.38 5.72 19.73
N SER A 163 -1.93 4.56 20.11
CA SER A 163 -3.20 4.43 20.87
C SER A 163 -4.36 5.14 20.18
N VAL A 164 -4.49 4.94 18.87
CA VAL A 164 -5.62 5.44 18.06
C VAL A 164 -6.57 4.29 17.79
N ASP A 165 -7.83 4.46 18.20
CA ASP A 165 -8.86 3.44 17.99
C ASP A 165 -9.27 3.36 16.52
N ILE A 166 -9.41 2.15 15.99
CA ILE A 166 -9.82 1.93 14.60
C ILE A 166 -11.28 1.47 14.57
N ILE A 167 -12.13 2.28 13.95
CA ILE A 167 -13.53 1.97 13.72
C ILE A 167 -13.71 1.62 12.24
N TYR A 168 -14.21 0.41 11.97
CA TYR A 168 -14.46 -0.04 10.61
C TYR A 168 -15.88 0.29 10.14
N ALA A 169 -16.00 0.76 8.90
CA ALA A 169 -17.28 0.91 8.24
C ALA A 169 -17.84 -0.46 7.82
N PHE A 170 -19.00 -0.82 8.37
CA PHE A 170 -19.71 -2.06 8.03
C PHE A 170 -20.69 -1.92 6.87
N SER A 171 -20.96 -0.67 6.43
CA SER A 171 -21.82 -0.40 5.29
C SER A 171 -21.41 0.88 4.56
N PRO A 172 -21.55 0.96 3.22
CA PRO A 172 -21.36 2.19 2.44
C PRO A 172 -22.25 3.34 2.96
N GLN A 173 -23.44 3.01 3.47
CA GLN A 173 -24.38 3.99 4.01
C GLN A 173 -23.82 4.76 5.22
N ALA A 174 -22.87 4.20 5.96
CA ALA A 174 -22.26 4.83 7.13
C ALA A 174 -21.22 5.94 6.79
N LYS A 175 -20.73 5.98 5.55
CA LYS A 175 -19.71 6.93 5.05
C LYS A 175 -20.28 8.20 4.38
N GLY A 176 -21.59 8.44 4.46
CA GLY A 176 -22.23 9.52 3.71
C GLY A 176 -21.70 10.94 3.99
N ARG A 177 -20.95 11.19 5.08
CA ARG A 177 -20.36 12.51 5.37
C ARG A 177 -19.05 12.73 4.61
N VAL A 178 -18.11 11.80 4.69
CA VAL A 178 -16.86 11.88 3.93
C VAL A 178 -17.11 11.89 2.43
N GLU A 179 -18.05 11.09 1.93
CA GLU A 179 -18.45 11.09 0.52
C GLU A 179 -18.98 12.46 0.07
N ARG A 180 -19.81 13.12 0.89
CA ARG A 180 -20.32 14.48 0.59
C ARG A 180 -19.18 15.50 0.54
N GLN A 181 -18.21 15.37 1.44
CA GLN A 181 -17.04 16.22 1.47
C GLN A 181 -16.19 16.03 0.21
N PHE A 182 -15.94 14.79 -0.19
CA PHE A 182 -15.22 14.48 -1.43
C PHE A 182 -15.95 14.96 -2.67
N ASN A 183 -17.28 14.81 -2.75
CA ASN A 183 -18.06 15.38 -3.87
C ASN A 183 -17.90 16.92 -3.95
N THR A 184 -17.84 17.60 -2.80
CA THR A 184 -17.62 19.06 -2.76
C THR A 184 -16.22 19.41 -3.24
N PHE A 185 -15.21 18.62 -2.86
CA PHE A 185 -13.83 18.78 -3.33
C PHE A 185 -13.71 18.51 -4.82
N GLN A 186 -14.28 17.40 -5.32
CA GLN A 186 -14.27 17.06 -6.75
C GLN A 186 -14.92 18.16 -7.60
N ASP A 187 -15.86 18.93 -7.05
CA ASP A 187 -16.38 20.11 -7.76
C ASP A 187 -15.47 21.35 -7.59
N ARG A 188 -15.18 21.76 -6.35
CA ARG A 188 -14.54 23.05 -6.07
C ARG A 188 -13.03 22.99 -6.23
N LEU A 189 -12.36 22.02 -5.62
CA LEU A 189 -10.90 21.94 -5.61
C LEU A 189 -10.33 21.80 -7.03
N ILE A 190 -10.98 21.01 -7.89
CA ILE A 190 -10.59 20.86 -9.29
C ILE A 190 -10.57 22.22 -10.01
N LYS A 191 -11.67 23.00 -9.87
CA LYS A 191 -11.82 24.33 -10.46
C LYS A 191 -10.83 25.34 -9.89
N GLU A 192 -10.58 25.30 -8.59
CA GLU A 192 -9.60 26.17 -7.93
C GLU A 192 -8.19 25.90 -8.45
N MET A 193 -7.81 24.62 -8.56
CA MET A 193 -6.54 24.23 -9.16
C MET A 193 -6.45 24.59 -10.64
N ARG A 194 -7.56 24.53 -11.38
CA ARG A 194 -7.64 24.95 -12.79
C ARG A 194 -7.40 26.45 -12.94
N LEU A 195 -8.04 27.27 -12.12
CA LEU A 195 -7.86 28.72 -12.11
C LEU A 195 -6.41 29.13 -11.74
N LYS A 196 -5.71 28.28 -11.00
CA LYS A 196 -4.28 28.46 -10.66
C LYS A 196 -3.31 27.78 -11.64
N GLY A 197 -3.81 27.09 -12.67
CA GLY A 197 -2.98 26.44 -13.67
C GLY A 197 -2.12 25.28 -13.13
N ILE A 198 -2.50 24.67 -12.01
CA ILE A 198 -1.72 23.61 -11.35
C ILE A 198 -1.70 22.34 -12.20
N ARG A 199 -0.52 21.71 -12.37
CA ARG A 199 -0.34 20.52 -13.23
C ARG A 199 0.44 19.38 -12.60
N THR A 200 0.87 19.51 -11.35
CA THR A 200 1.61 18.46 -10.67
C THR A 200 1.08 18.18 -9.26
N ILE A 201 1.32 16.96 -8.77
CA ILE A 201 1.01 16.58 -7.37
C ILE A 201 1.77 17.46 -6.38
N SER A 202 3.01 17.84 -6.70
CA SER A 202 3.82 18.71 -5.84
C SER A 202 3.17 20.09 -5.67
N GLU A 203 2.86 20.75 -6.79
CA GLU A 203 2.16 22.05 -6.81
C GLU A 203 0.79 21.95 -6.12
N ALA A 204 0.03 20.89 -6.38
CA ALA A 204 -1.27 20.67 -5.77
C ALA A 204 -1.17 20.53 -4.24
N ASN A 205 -0.16 19.82 -3.75
CA ASN A 205 0.09 19.67 -2.32
C ASN A 205 0.56 20.97 -1.66
N MET A 206 1.35 21.80 -2.36
CA MET A 206 1.67 23.15 -1.90
C MET A 206 0.40 24.02 -1.84
N PHE A 207 -0.43 23.95 -2.87
CA PHE A 207 -1.69 24.68 -2.95
C PHE A 207 -2.66 24.29 -1.83
N LEU A 208 -2.78 23.00 -1.50
CA LEU A 208 -3.60 22.53 -0.38
C LEU A 208 -3.17 23.14 0.96
N GLY A 209 -1.88 23.43 1.15
CA GLY A 209 -1.37 24.11 2.34
C GLY A 209 -2.02 25.47 2.58
N TRP A 210 -2.28 26.22 1.51
CA TRP A 210 -2.96 27.52 1.53
C TRP A 210 -4.50 27.40 1.44
N TYR A 211 -4.99 26.49 0.58
CA TYR A 211 -6.42 26.34 0.30
C TYR A 211 -7.22 25.77 1.47
N LEU A 212 -6.70 24.73 2.13
CA LEU A 212 -7.43 24.04 3.21
C LEU A 212 -7.76 24.94 4.41
N PRO A 213 -6.86 25.81 4.91
CA PRO A 213 -7.21 26.80 5.94
C PRO A 213 -8.41 27.68 5.56
N ILE A 214 -8.42 28.23 4.35
CA ILE A 214 -9.49 29.11 3.85
C ILE A 214 -10.79 28.32 3.71
N TYR A 215 -10.69 27.11 3.15
CA TYR A 215 -11.80 26.19 3.00
C TYR A 215 -12.42 25.85 4.36
N ASN A 216 -11.61 25.44 5.34
CA ASN A 216 -12.06 25.05 6.66
C ASN A 216 -12.68 26.23 7.41
N LYS A 217 -12.09 27.43 7.33
CA LYS A 217 -12.69 28.65 7.93
C LYS A 217 -14.10 28.92 7.41
N ARG A 218 -14.37 28.55 6.15
CA ARG A 218 -15.65 28.82 5.50
C ARG A 218 -16.69 27.73 5.69
N PHE A 219 -16.28 26.47 5.77
CA PHE A 219 -17.20 25.32 5.71
C PHE A 219 -17.21 24.46 6.97
N ALA A 220 -16.22 24.59 7.85
CA ALA A 220 -16.25 23.90 9.14
C ALA A 220 -17.37 24.47 10.01
N LYS A 221 -17.88 23.63 10.89
CA LYS A 221 -18.88 23.97 11.90
C LYS A 221 -18.23 23.96 13.27
N GLU A 222 -18.82 24.71 14.19
CA GLU A 222 -18.47 24.58 15.60
C GLU A 222 -18.82 23.16 16.10
N PRO A 223 -17.92 22.53 16.88
CA PRO A 223 -18.21 21.27 17.53
C PRO A 223 -19.32 21.47 18.59
N ALA A 224 -19.99 20.38 19.00
CA ALA A 224 -21.03 20.47 20.02
C ALA A 224 -20.45 20.84 21.40
N MET A 225 -19.19 20.47 21.63
CA MET A 225 -18.43 20.79 22.83
C MET A 225 -17.10 21.44 22.43
N PRO A 226 -16.60 22.44 23.19
CA PRO A 226 -15.48 23.27 22.77
C PRO A 226 -14.11 22.58 22.82
N ASP A 227 -13.98 21.47 23.57
CA ASP A 227 -12.68 20.84 23.78
C ASP A 227 -12.13 20.17 22.52
N ASN A 228 -10.81 20.23 22.40
CA ASN A 228 -10.04 19.54 21.37
C ASN A 228 -9.42 18.26 21.93
N LEU A 229 -9.85 17.10 21.44
CA LEU A 229 -9.40 15.78 21.90
C LEU A 229 -8.17 15.24 21.15
N HIS A 230 -7.57 16.03 20.25
CA HIS A 230 -6.27 15.67 19.71
C HIS A 230 -5.22 15.68 20.83
N ARG A 231 -4.52 14.56 20.98
CA ARG A 231 -3.40 14.43 21.92
C ARG A 231 -2.13 14.98 21.28
N PRO A 232 -1.30 15.74 22.02
CA PRO A 232 0.02 16.12 21.52
C PRO A 232 0.87 14.86 21.32
N VAL A 233 1.80 14.90 20.37
CA VAL A 233 2.78 13.82 20.19
C VAL A 233 3.76 13.86 21.37
N PRO A 234 3.84 12.81 22.20
CA PRO A 234 4.82 12.76 23.29
C PRO A 234 6.24 12.87 22.75
N LYS A 235 7.13 13.59 23.45
CA LYS A 235 8.54 13.76 23.04
C LYS A 235 9.32 12.44 22.96
N THR A 236 8.84 11.40 23.64
CA THR A 236 9.42 10.05 23.63
C THR A 236 9.04 9.26 22.37
N ILE A 237 8.02 9.70 21.63
CA ILE A 237 7.54 9.05 20.43
C ILE A 237 8.21 9.66 19.21
N ASP A 238 8.89 8.80 18.45
CA ASP A 238 9.41 9.13 17.13
C ASP A 238 8.44 8.63 16.05
N LEU A 239 7.75 9.57 15.39
CA LEU A 239 6.78 9.24 14.34
C LEU A 239 7.44 8.55 13.14
N GLU A 240 8.71 8.82 12.82
CA GLU A 240 9.41 8.12 11.73
C GLU A 240 9.62 6.64 12.06
N ARG A 241 9.84 6.35 13.34
CA ARG A 241 9.96 4.99 13.84
C ARG A 241 8.63 4.26 13.83
N ILE A 242 7.53 4.93 14.15
CA ILE A 242 6.19 4.33 14.13
C ILE A 242 5.74 4.06 12.69
N PHE A 243 5.90 5.05 11.81
CA PHE A 243 5.47 4.97 10.42
C PHE A 243 6.53 4.31 9.53
N ARG A 244 6.84 3.05 9.82
CA ARG A 244 7.70 2.20 8.99
C ARG A 244 7.10 0.84 8.76
N ILE A 245 7.39 0.24 7.61
CA ILE A 245 6.95 -1.13 7.31
C ILE A 245 8.04 -2.09 7.76
N LYS A 246 7.73 -2.92 8.76
CA LYS A 246 8.62 -3.99 9.24
C LYS A 246 8.24 -5.30 8.57
N THR A 247 9.17 -5.85 7.79
CA THR A 247 9.00 -7.14 7.11
C THR A 247 10.11 -8.10 7.52
N GLN A 248 9.74 -9.21 8.16
CA GLN A 248 10.69 -10.28 8.45
C GLN A 248 11.07 -11.01 7.17
N ARG A 249 12.37 -11.15 6.91
CA ARG A 249 12.91 -11.86 5.75
C ARG A 249 13.95 -12.88 6.21
N ALA A 250 14.01 -14.00 5.49
CA ALA A 250 15.04 -15.00 5.72
C ALA A 250 16.40 -14.46 5.27
N LEU A 251 17.42 -14.67 6.09
CA LEU A 251 18.82 -14.49 5.72
C LEU A 251 19.32 -15.81 5.16
N ARG A 252 19.75 -15.80 3.90
CA ARG A 252 20.29 -17.00 3.24
C ARG A 252 21.72 -17.27 3.71
N ASN A 253 22.20 -18.49 3.50
CA ASN A 253 23.56 -18.93 3.86
C ASN A 253 24.66 -18.11 3.16
N ASP A 254 24.36 -17.50 2.02
CA ASP A 254 25.24 -16.58 1.29
C ASP A 254 25.15 -15.13 1.82
N PHE A 255 24.54 -14.92 2.99
CA PHE A 255 24.27 -13.62 3.61
C PHE A 255 23.43 -12.68 2.75
N THR A 256 22.58 -13.22 1.86
CA THR A 256 21.66 -12.43 1.05
C THR A 256 20.24 -12.40 1.61
N VAL A 257 19.57 -11.26 1.40
CA VAL A 257 18.18 -11.02 1.79
C VAL A 257 17.41 -10.54 0.57
N ALA A 258 16.33 -11.24 0.22
CA ALA A 258 15.44 -10.84 -0.88
C ALA A 258 14.24 -10.05 -0.34
N HIS A 259 13.96 -8.90 -0.93
CA HIS A 259 12.87 -8.01 -0.54
C HIS A 259 12.42 -7.14 -1.71
N GLU A 260 11.12 -7.14 -2.01
CA GLU A 260 10.49 -6.35 -3.11
C GLU A 260 11.27 -6.43 -4.44
N ASN A 261 11.52 -7.66 -4.92
CA ASN A 261 12.28 -7.97 -6.14
C ASN A 261 13.74 -7.48 -6.16
N LYS A 262 14.25 -6.97 -5.04
CA LYS A 262 15.65 -6.57 -4.86
C LYS A 262 16.36 -7.58 -3.95
N LEU A 263 17.67 -7.67 -4.12
CA LEU A 263 18.54 -8.53 -3.31
C LEU A 263 19.57 -7.67 -2.59
N TYR A 264 19.80 -7.95 -1.31
CA TYR A 264 20.71 -7.20 -0.45
C TYR A 264 21.75 -8.15 0.15
N GLN A 265 23.03 -7.80 0.03
CA GLN A 265 24.14 -8.51 0.66
C GLN A 265 24.39 -7.92 2.04
N ILE A 266 24.28 -8.71 3.10
CA ILE A 266 24.70 -8.33 4.44
C ILE A 266 26.23 -8.45 4.54
N LYS A 267 26.89 -7.40 5.06
CA LYS A 267 28.34 -7.38 5.26
C LYS A 267 28.75 -7.81 6.67
N ASN A 268 27.81 -7.81 7.61
CA ASN A 268 28.05 -8.27 8.96
C ASN A 268 28.09 -9.80 9.00
N ASN A 269 29.09 -10.36 9.68
CA ASN A 269 29.16 -11.80 9.91
C ASN A 269 28.21 -12.17 11.07
N ILE A 270 26.96 -12.45 10.75
CA ILE A 270 25.91 -12.83 11.68
C ILE A 270 25.37 -14.23 11.37
N ARG A 271 25.21 -15.07 12.38
CA ARG A 271 24.59 -16.40 12.23
C ARG A 271 23.15 -16.35 12.71
N VAL A 272 22.25 -15.96 11.81
CA VAL A 272 20.81 -15.83 12.10
C VAL A 272 20.01 -16.27 10.88
N ASP A 273 18.84 -16.85 11.11
CA ASP A 273 17.98 -17.32 10.00
C ASP A 273 17.10 -16.21 9.44
N LYS A 274 16.85 -15.17 10.24
CA LYS A 274 15.87 -14.12 9.96
C LYS A 274 16.39 -12.75 10.36
N VAL A 275 16.08 -11.76 9.53
CA VAL A 275 16.34 -10.34 9.77
C VAL A 275 15.06 -9.54 9.54
N ILE A 276 15.00 -8.32 10.07
CA ILE A 276 13.89 -7.39 9.85
C ILE A 276 14.34 -6.38 8.80
N VAL A 277 13.60 -6.29 7.70
CA VAL A 277 13.73 -5.21 6.73
C VAL A 277 12.72 -4.14 7.09
N GLU A 278 13.19 -2.93 7.34
CA GLU A 278 12.40 -1.76 7.68
C GLU A 278 12.39 -0.79 6.49
N GLU A 279 11.21 -0.55 5.92
CA GLU A 279 11.02 0.45 4.86
C GLU A 279 10.50 1.74 5.50
N ARG A 280 11.22 2.85 5.26
CA ARG A 280 10.86 4.19 5.76
C ARG A 280 10.03 4.96 4.73
N LEU A 281 9.35 6.02 5.18
CA LEU A 281 8.50 6.86 4.31
C LEU A 281 9.24 7.54 3.16
N ASN A 282 10.53 7.83 3.33
CA ASN A 282 11.38 8.38 2.27
C ASN A 282 11.85 7.32 1.24
N GLY A 283 11.42 6.06 1.38
CA GLY A 283 11.82 4.95 0.53
C GLY A 283 13.18 4.33 0.89
N SER A 284 13.87 4.85 1.91
CA SER A 284 15.09 4.22 2.42
C SER A 284 14.76 2.92 3.16
N ILE A 285 15.70 1.99 3.08
CA ILE A 285 15.59 0.69 3.73
C ILE A 285 16.65 0.60 4.81
N GLU A 286 16.28 0.02 5.93
CA GLU A 286 17.19 -0.39 6.99
C GLU A 286 17.01 -1.89 7.24
N ILE A 287 18.10 -2.62 7.48
CA ILE A 287 18.03 -4.03 7.85
C ILE A 287 18.55 -4.16 9.26
N THR A 288 17.73 -4.70 10.16
CA THR A 288 18.05 -4.82 11.58
C THR A 288 17.93 -6.27 12.07
N HIS A 289 18.66 -6.58 13.13
CA HIS A 289 18.50 -7.81 13.90
C HIS A 289 18.59 -7.47 15.38
N LYS A 290 17.57 -7.85 16.17
CA LYS A 290 17.43 -7.49 17.60
C LYS A 290 17.64 -5.99 17.88
N GLY A 291 17.14 -5.13 16.99
CA GLY A 291 17.28 -3.68 17.11
C GLY A 291 18.63 -3.10 16.68
N ILE A 292 19.60 -3.93 16.27
CA ILE A 292 20.91 -3.49 15.78
C ILE A 292 20.88 -3.37 14.27
N SER A 293 21.30 -2.22 13.74
CA SER A 293 21.39 -1.95 12.31
C SER A 293 22.55 -2.73 11.67
N LEU A 294 22.28 -3.37 10.54
CA LEU A 294 23.24 -4.18 9.79
C LEU A 294 23.72 -3.40 8.56
N ARG A 295 25.01 -3.48 8.26
CA ARG A 295 25.57 -2.92 7.02
C ARG A 295 25.24 -3.85 5.87
N PHE A 296 24.67 -3.29 4.81
CA PHE A 296 24.30 -4.04 3.62
C PHE A 296 24.65 -3.28 2.33
N LYS A 297 24.64 -3.99 1.20
CA LYS A 297 24.75 -3.42 -0.15
C LYS A 297 23.68 -4.03 -1.03
N GLN A 298 22.98 -3.21 -1.81
CA GLN A 298 22.06 -3.71 -2.82
C GLN A 298 22.84 -4.39 -3.96
N ILE A 299 22.42 -5.60 -4.32
CA ILE A 299 22.92 -6.34 -5.48
C ILE A 299 22.03 -5.96 -6.68
N LEU A 300 22.59 -5.24 -7.65
CA LEU A 300 21.87 -4.80 -8.85
C LEU A 300 21.83 -5.88 -9.94
N ILE A 301 22.93 -6.62 -10.07
CA ILE A 301 23.07 -7.73 -11.02
C ILE A 301 23.38 -8.95 -10.18
N ARG A 302 22.50 -9.96 -10.23
CA ARG A 302 22.79 -11.24 -9.61
C ARG A 302 23.99 -11.82 -10.34
N PRO A 303 25.13 -12.09 -9.66
CA PRO A 303 26.25 -12.75 -10.31
C PRO A 303 25.73 -14.03 -10.95
N GLN A 304 25.97 -14.22 -12.25
CA GLN A 304 25.68 -15.49 -12.87
C GLN A 304 26.51 -16.54 -12.13
N ILE A 305 25.85 -17.59 -11.67
CA ILE A 305 26.55 -18.78 -11.20
C ILE A 305 27.24 -19.31 -12.45
N ILE A 306 28.53 -18.99 -12.60
CA ILE A 306 29.37 -19.72 -13.54
C ILE A 306 29.46 -21.11 -12.92
N ASP A 307 28.65 -22.03 -13.42
CA ASP A 307 28.68 -23.42 -12.98
C ASP A 307 30.01 -24.02 -13.45
N LYS A 308 31.09 -23.74 -12.71
CA LYS A 308 32.42 -24.35 -12.91
C LYS A 308 32.45 -25.79 -12.44
N ARG A 309 31.32 -26.49 -12.50
CA ARG A 309 31.30 -27.94 -12.50
C ARG A 309 31.07 -28.34 -13.94
N GLU A 310 32.18 -28.52 -14.66
CA GLU A 310 32.17 -29.60 -15.63
C GLU A 310 31.79 -30.85 -14.83
N LEU A 311 30.51 -31.22 -14.88
CA LEU A 311 30.07 -32.53 -14.46
C LEU A 311 30.70 -33.48 -15.47
N THR A 312 31.98 -33.84 -15.26
CA THR A 312 32.61 -34.91 -16.01
C THR A 312 31.81 -36.15 -15.64
N PHE A 313 30.89 -36.54 -16.51
CA PHE A 313 30.19 -37.80 -16.40
C PHE A 313 31.25 -38.89 -16.56
N LYS A 314 31.82 -39.36 -15.45
CA LYS A 314 32.63 -40.57 -15.46
C LYS A 314 31.63 -41.72 -15.58
N PRO A 315 31.54 -42.43 -16.72
CA PRO A 315 30.70 -43.60 -16.79
C PRO A 315 31.12 -44.53 -15.66
N ARG A 316 30.17 -44.97 -14.84
CA ARG A 316 30.45 -46.01 -13.84
C ARG A 316 31.03 -47.20 -14.60
N LYS A 317 32.28 -47.58 -14.30
CA LYS A 317 32.85 -48.83 -14.80
C LYS A 317 31.92 -49.94 -14.33
N VAL A 318 31.21 -50.57 -15.26
CA VAL A 318 30.38 -51.74 -14.97
C VAL A 318 31.35 -52.83 -14.52
N TYR A 319 31.33 -53.15 -13.23
CA TYR A 319 32.12 -54.24 -12.71
C TYR A 319 31.50 -55.55 -13.21
N VAL A 320 32.18 -56.20 -14.15
CA VAL A 320 31.83 -57.55 -14.59
C VAL A 320 32.55 -58.51 -13.65
N PRO A 321 31.85 -59.23 -12.75
CA PRO A 321 32.50 -60.13 -11.82
C PRO A 321 33.26 -61.25 -12.57
N PRO A 322 34.47 -61.63 -12.10
CA PRO A 322 35.27 -62.69 -12.70
C PRO A 322 34.56 -64.05 -12.60
N VAL A 323 35.00 -65.02 -13.41
CA VAL A 323 34.31 -66.32 -13.61
C VAL A 323 34.14 -67.11 -12.31
N GLY A 324 35.08 -67.01 -11.36
CA GLY A 324 35.01 -67.65 -10.04
C GLY A 324 34.15 -66.92 -8.99
N HIS A 325 33.55 -65.78 -9.33
CA HIS A 325 32.75 -64.98 -8.40
C HIS A 325 31.49 -65.73 -7.95
N PRO A 326 31.11 -65.67 -6.66
CA PRO A 326 29.97 -66.41 -6.10
C PRO A 326 28.67 -66.27 -6.91
N TRP A 327 28.44 -65.10 -7.49
CA TRP A 327 27.26 -64.77 -8.30
C TRP A 327 27.23 -65.43 -9.70
N LYS A 328 28.38 -65.89 -10.22
CA LYS A 328 28.48 -66.63 -11.50
C LYS A 328 28.64 -68.15 -11.32
N ARG A 329 28.84 -68.62 -10.08
CA ARG A 329 29.03 -70.06 -9.76
C ARG A 329 27.90 -70.98 -10.27
N PRO A 330 26.60 -70.61 -10.23
CA PRO A 330 25.54 -71.49 -10.74
C PRO A 330 25.66 -71.75 -12.25
N MET A 331 26.03 -70.72 -13.02
CA MET A 331 26.23 -70.84 -14.48
C MET A 331 27.54 -71.57 -14.82
N TYR A 332 28.59 -71.37 -14.03
CA TYR A 332 29.89 -72.02 -14.24
C TYR A 332 29.83 -73.54 -13.99
N ASN A 333 29.10 -73.98 -12.97
CA ASN A 333 28.89 -75.40 -12.71
C ASN A 333 28.10 -76.10 -13.83
N GLY A 334 27.13 -75.40 -14.44
CA GLY A 334 26.40 -75.91 -15.61
C GLY A 334 27.28 -76.04 -16.86
N TYR A 335 28.22 -75.11 -17.06
CA TYR A 335 29.21 -75.19 -18.14
C TYR A 335 30.18 -76.37 -17.95
N LEU A 336 30.70 -76.57 -16.73
CA LEU A 336 31.59 -77.68 -16.41
C LEU A 336 30.92 -79.06 -16.53
N GLN A 337 29.62 -79.17 -16.22
CA GLN A 337 28.85 -80.40 -16.44
C GLN A 337 28.67 -80.69 -17.94
N LYS A 338 28.42 -79.67 -18.77
CA LYS A 338 28.30 -79.83 -20.22
C LYS A 338 29.63 -80.21 -20.88
N GLU A 339 30.75 -79.61 -20.45
CA GLU A 339 32.07 -80.01 -20.96
C GLU A 339 32.43 -81.45 -20.57
N LYS A 340 32.14 -81.86 -19.34
CA LYS A 340 32.33 -83.25 -18.91
C LYS A 340 31.46 -84.23 -19.71
N PHE A 341 30.23 -83.87 -20.04
CA PHE A 341 29.36 -84.68 -20.90
C PHE A 341 29.89 -84.76 -22.34
N ALA A 342 30.34 -83.64 -22.92
CA ALA A 342 30.90 -83.60 -24.27
C ALA A 342 32.24 -84.35 -24.39
N GLN A 343 33.06 -84.34 -23.34
CA GLN A 343 34.27 -85.18 -23.27
C GLN A 343 33.92 -86.67 -23.19
N LYS A 344 32.91 -87.04 -22.40
CA LYS A 344 32.43 -88.43 -22.31
C LYS A 344 31.83 -88.95 -23.62
N GLU A 345 31.08 -88.12 -24.34
CA GLU A 345 30.56 -88.46 -25.68
C GLU A 345 31.70 -88.62 -26.71
N LYS A 346 32.72 -87.74 -26.67
CA LYS A 346 33.91 -87.90 -27.53
C LYS A 346 34.70 -89.18 -27.22
N GLU A 347 34.86 -89.52 -25.94
CA GLU A 347 35.51 -90.77 -25.54
C GLU A 347 34.70 -92.00 -25.98
N LEU A 348 33.35 -91.98 -25.87
CA LEU A 348 32.50 -93.08 -26.35
C LEU A 348 32.57 -93.26 -27.88
N LEU A 349 32.62 -92.17 -28.63
CA LEU A 349 32.74 -92.20 -30.09
C LEU A 349 34.11 -92.71 -30.57
N LEU A 350 35.17 -92.54 -29.78
CA LEU A 350 36.51 -93.06 -30.06
C LEU A 350 36.65 -94.56 -29.74
N THR A 351 35.80 -95.12 -28.88
CA THR A 351 35.79 -96.55 -28.52
C THR A 351 34.87 -97.42 -29.39
N THR A 352 34.19 -96.85 -30.40
CA THR A 352 33.24 -97.56 -31.28
C THR A 352 33.69 -97.59 -32.75
N THR A 353 35.01 -97.70 -32.97
CA THR A 353 35.71 -98.06 -34.22
C THR A 353 36.74 -99.11 -33.88
#